data_AF-Q2S3G9-F1
#
_entry.id   AF-Q2S3G9-F1
#
_cell.length_a   1.000
_cell.length_b   1.000
_cell.length_c   1.000
_cell.angle_alpha   90.00
_cell.angle_beta   90.00
_cell.angle_gamma   90.00
#
_symmetry.space_group_name_H-M   'P 1'
#
loop_
_entity.id
_entity.type
_entity.pdbx_description
1 polymer ?
#
loop_
_entity_poly.entity_id
_entity_poly.type
_entity_poly.pdbx_seq_one_letter_code
_entity_poly.pdbx_strand_id
1 'polypeptide(L)'
;MTQKALIVRTGPDGHEGLKQLNRHLEKGWRVATVRPMGGAGEAGGAPCHAALVVLEQRGEGPTVAVEALERAESEAQSVVEEIMRDVGGLIDGNGTEPPDEPLR
;
A
#
# COMPACT_ATOMS: atom_id res chain seq x y z
N MET A 1 16.17 -9.50 11.86
CA MET A 1 14.78 -9.22 12.29
C MET A 1 14.87 -8.34 13.51
N THR A 2 14.27 -7.15 13.50
CA THR A 2 14.43 -6.17 14.58
C THR A 2 13.12 -6.04 15.34
N GLN A 3 13.18 -5.97 16.68
CA GLN A 3 12.01 -5.83 17.54
C GLN A 3 12.07 -4.57 18.40
N LYS A 4 10.90 -4.05 18.75
CA LYS A 4 10.69 -2.96 19.70
C LYS A 4 9.56 -3.31 20.64
N ALA A 5 9.62 -2.81 21.87
CA ALA A 5 8.56 -2.96 22.86
C ALA A 5 8.08 -1.56 23.27
N LEU A 6 6.76 -1.37 23.30
CA LEU A 6 6.10 -0.13 23.71
C LEU A 6 5.01 -0.46 24.75
N ILE A 7 4.85 0.40 25.73
CA ILE A 7 3.67 0.37 26.60
C ILE A 7 2.65 1.35 26.04
N VAL A 8 1.45 0.86 25.78
CA VAL A 8 0.29 1.69 25.43
C VAL A 8 -0.63 1.70 26.62
N ARG A 9 -1.05 2.89 27.05
CA ARG A 9 -2.01 3.06 28.13
C ARG A 9 -3.24 3.79 27.61
N THR A 10 -4.43 3.36 28.01
CA THR A 10 -5.70 3.96 27.58
C THR A 10 -6.61 4.19 28.77
N GLY A 11 -7.37 5.29 28.76
CA GLY A 11 -8.42 5.55 29.73
C GLY A 11 -9.39 6.61 29.24
N PRO A 12 -10.36 7.00 30.09
CA PRO A 12 -11.45 7.89 29.70
C PRO A 12 -10.96 9.27 29.23
N ASP A 13 -9.87 9.77 29.83
CA ASP A 13 -9.34 11.11 29.56
C ASP A 13 -8.20 11.12 28.51
N GLY A 14 -7.83 9.96 27.96
CA GLY A 14 -6.85 9.89 26.87
C GLY A 14 -6.01 8.63 26.79
N HIS A 15 -4.92 8.73 26.05
CA HIS A 15 -4.00 7.62 25.78
C HIS A 15 -2.53 8.03 25.89
N GLU A 16 -1.69 7.12 26.35
CA GLU A 16 -0.24 7.24 26.37
C GLU A 16 0.36 6.19 25.42
N GLY A 17 1.44 6.54 24.72
CA GLY A 17 2.13 5.61 23.81
C GLY A 17 1.47 5.39 22.44
N LEU A 18 0.19 5.74 22.25
CA LEU A 18 -0.52 5.53 20.97
C LEU A 18 0.11 6.31 19.80
N LYS A 19 0.50 7.58 20.02
CA LYS A 19 1.16 8.40 19.00
C LYS A 19 2.50 7.80 18.55
N GLN A 20 3.23 7.20 19.48
CA GLN A 20 4.51 6.56 19.19
C GLN A 20 4.30 5.23 18.47
N LEU A 21 3.30 4.45 18.88
CA LEU A 21 2.87 3.24 18.18
C LEU A 21 2.54 3.55 16.72
N ASN A 22 1.65 4.52 16.47
CA ASN A 22 1.24 4.89 15.10
C ASN A 22 2.44 5.29 14.23
N ARG A 23 3.36 6.09 14.76
CA ARG A 23 4.58 6.47 14.03
C ARG A 23 5.45 5.25 13.66
N HIS A 24 5.49 4.22 14.49
CA HIS A 24 6.21 3.00 14.14
C HIS A 24 5.48 2.20 13.05
N LEU A 25 4.15 2.11 13.13
CA LEU A 25 3.34 1.44 12.10
C LEU A 25 3.49 2.14 10.74
N GLU A 26 3.47 3.47 10.70
CA GLU A 26 3.73 4.29 9.50
C GLU A 26 5.12 4.03 8.90
N LYS A 27 6.10 3.66 9.74
CA LYS A 27 7.47 3.32 9.31
C LYS A 27 7.64 1.85 8.90
N GLY A 28 6.54 1.13 8.66
CA GLY A 28 6.55 -0.26 8.22
C GLY A 28 6.84 -1.28 9.33
N TRP A 29 6.78 -0.88 10.61
CA TRP A 29 6.78 -1.84 11.71
C TRP A 29 5.41 -2.53 11.80
N ARG A 30 5.39 -3.81 12.17
CA ARG A 30 4.18 -4.60 12.35
C ARG A 30 4.03 -5.01 13.80
N VAL A 31 2.79 -5.13 14.28
CA VAL A 31 2.53 -5.66 15.62
C VAL A 31 2.80 -7.17 15.61
N ALA A 32 3.77 -7.59 16.39
CA ALA A 32 4.13 -8.99 16.58
C ALA A 32 3.33 -9.64 17.72
N THR A 33 3.14 -8.91 18.83
CA THR A 33 2.43 -9.43 20.01
C THR A 33 1.86 -8.28 20.82
N VAL A 34 0.69 -8.50 21.41
CA VAL A 34 0.10 -7.62 22.42
C VAL A 34 -0.15 -8.43 23.68
N ARG A 35 0.32 -7.93 24.84
CA ARG A 35 0.06 -8.54 26.14
C ARG A 35 -0.64 -7.52 27.05
N PRO A 36 -1.86 -7.83 27.55
CA PRO A 36 -2.49 -6.98 28.55
C PRO A 36 -1.68 -7.02 29.83
N MET A 37 -1.46 -5.86 30.47
CA MET A 37 -0.66 -5.77 31.70
C MET A 37 -1.50 -5.52 32.96
N GLY A 38 -2.82 -5.41 32.83
CA GLY A 38 -3.70 -5.06 33.95
C GLY A 38 -3.58 -3.59 34.36
N GLY A 39 -4.41 -3.21 35.33
CA GLY A 39 -4.65 -1.81 35.75
C GLY A 39 -3.37 -0.99 35.98
N ALA A 40 -3.23 0.08 35.20
CA ALA A 40 -2.32 1.16 35.52
C ALA A 40 -3.01 1.98 36.61
N GLY A 41 -2.74 1.64 37.88
CA GLY A 41 -3.51 2.09 39.05
C GLY A 41 -3.88 3.58 39.07
N GLU A 42 -5.04 3.85 39.67
CA GLU A 42 -5.59 5.18 39.88
C GLU A 42 -4.73 5.98 40.87
N ALA A 43 -4.14 7.07 40.39
CA ALA A 43 -3.81 8.21 41.24
C ALA A 43 -4.01 9.49 40.42
N GLY A 44 -5.27 9.93 40.31
CA GLY A 44 -5.58 11.32 39.97
C GLY A 44 -5.77 11.68 38.49
N GLY A 45 -6.40 10.83 37.67
CA GLY A 45 -6.96 11.24 36.35
C GLY A 45 -6.14 10.84 35.11
N ALA A 46 -5.66 9.60 35.05
CA ALA A 46 -4.74 9.10 34.01
C ALA A 46 -5.15 7.69 33.50
N PRO A 47 -4.64 7.24 32.33
CA PRO A 47 -5.12 6.03 31.64
C PRO A 47 -5.15 4.76 32.50
N CYS A 48 -6.27 4.04 32.47
CA CYS A 48 -6.64 2.95 33.38
C CYS A 48 -6.24 1.54 32.90
N HIS A 49 -6.03 1.33 31.60
CA HIS A 49 -5.59 0.06 31.03
C HIS A 49 -4.20 0.21 30.41
N ALA A 50 -3.38 -0.83 30.52
CA ALA A 50 -2.07 -0.88 29.88
C ALA A 50 -1.87 -2.17 29.09
N ALA A 51 -1.16 -2.07 27.97
CA ALA A 51 -0.73 -3.21 27.17
C ALA A 51 0.74 -3.04 26.74
N LEU A 52 1.50 -4.14 26.81
CA LEU A 52 2.78 -4.27 26.15
C LEU A 52 2.54 -4.62 24.70
N VAL A 53 3.01 -3.77 23.79
CA VAL A 53 2.96 -3.97 22.35
C VAL A 53 4.38 -4.23 21.85
N VAL A 54 4.60 -5.43 21.34
CA VAL A 54 5.84 -5.80 20.67
C VAL A 54 5.65 -5.57 19.17
N LEU A 55 6.54 -4.77 18.60
CA LEU A 55 6.62 -4.51 17.17
C LEU A 55 7.82 -5.24 16.56
N GLU A 56 7.65 -5.69 15.33
CA GLU A 56 8.72 -6.26 14.52
C GLU A 56 8.85 -5.55 13.19
N GLN A 57 10.07 -5.49 12.68
CA GLN A 57 10.34 -5.09 11.31
C GLN A 57 11.13 -6.22 10.65
N ARG A 58 10.57 -6.79 9.58
CA ARG A 58 11.36 -7.60 8.65
C ARG A 58 12.33 -6.64 7.98
N GLY A 59 13.61 -6.97 8.01
CA GLY A 59 14.68 -6.16 7.41
C GLY A 59 14.62 -6.12 5.88
N GLU A 60 13.43 -6.18 5.30
CA GLU A 60 13.19 -5.84 3.90
C GLU A 60 13.33 -4.32 3.83
N GLY A 61 14.56 -3.89 3.52
CA GLY A 61 14.86 -2.51 3.24
C GLY A 61 14.00 -1.97 2.09
N PRO A 62 14.06 -0.66 1.82
CA PRO A 62 13.29 0.00 0.76
C PRO A 62 13.44 -0.63 -0.64
N THR A 63 14.43 -1.49 -0.85
CA THR A 63 14.69 -2.19 -2.12
C THR A 63 13.54 -3.08 -2.58
N VAL A 64 12.86 -3.80 -1.68
CA VAL A 64 11.80 -4.76 -2.10
C VAL A 64 10.53 -4.05 -2.59
N ALA A 65 10.21 -2.90 -1.99
CA ALA A 65 9.06 -2.09 -2.41
C ALA A 65 9.32 -1.32 -3.71
N VAL A 66 10.56 -0.84 -3.91
CA VAL A 66 10.97 -0.17 -5.15
C VAL A 66 11.04 -1.16 -6.31
N GLU A 67 11.62 -2.35 -6.11
CA GLU A 67 11.67 -3.38 -7.15
C GLU A 67 10.28 -3.89 -7.56
N ALA A 68 9.31 -3.91 -6.64
CA ALA A 68 7.92 -4.29 -6.98
C ALA A 68 7.22 -3.20 -7.80
N LEU A 69 7.46 -1.92 -7.48
CA LEU A 69 6.89 -0.78 -8.20
C LEU A 69 7.51 -0.60 -9.59
N GLU A 70 8.84 -0.71 -9.72
CA GLU A 70 9.54 -0.61 -11.01
C GLU A 70 9.13 -1.73 -11.99
N ARG A 71 8.92 -2.95 -11.49
CA ARG A 71 8.47 -4.08 -12.31
C ARG A 71 7.05 -3.86 -12.84
N ALA A 72 6.15 -3.31 -12.00
CA ALA A 72 4.79 -2.97 -12.41
C ALA A 72 4.75 -1.84 -13.47
N GLU A 73 5.65 -0.86 -13.37
CA GLU A 73 5.75 0.23 -14.35
C GLU A 73 6.31 -0.26 -15.69
N SER A 74 7.30 -1.16 -15.68
CA SER A 74 7.88 -1.75 -16.89
C SER A 74 6.89 -2.67 -17.62
N GLU A 75 6.11 -3.46 -16.89
CA GLU A 75 5.04 -4.30 -17.48
C GLU A 75 3.95 -3.44 -18.12
N ALA A 76 3.58 -2.31 -17.51
CA ALA A 76 2.61 -1.38 -18.06
C ALA A 76 3.11 -0.70 -19.37
N GLN A 77 4.39 -0.34 -19.46
CA GLN A 77 4.97 0.22 -20.68
C GLN A 77 5.04 -0.81 -21.82
N SER A 78 5.36 -2.08 -21.50
CA SER A 78 5.42 -3.15 -22.51
C SER A 78 4.06 -3.41 -23.18
N VAL A 79 2.96 -3.38 -22.41
CA VAL A 79 1.60 -3.57 -22.97
C VAL A 79 1.21 -2.42 -23.91
N VAL A 80 1.65 -1.20 -23.60
CA VAL A 80 1.36 -0.01 -24.43
C VAL A 80 2.11 -0.06 -25.76
N GLU A 81 3.36 -0.52 -25.78
CA GLU A 81 4.13 -0.67 -27.03
C GLU A 81 3.58 -1.76 -27.96
N GLU A 82 3.05 -2.86 -27.40
CA GLU A 82 2.42 -3.93 -28.18
C GLU A 82 1.15 -3.44 -28.89
N ILE A 83 0.30 -2.69 -28.18
CA ILE A 83 -0.94 -2.11 -28.76
C ILE A 83 -0.60 -1.12 -29.90
N MET A 84 0.45 -0.31 -29.75
CA MET A 84 0.85 0.65 -30.78
C MET A 84 1.43 0.00 -32.04
N ARG A 85 2.01 -1.21 -31.94
CA ARG A 85 2.46 -1.98 -33.11
C ARG A 85 1.31 -2.58 -33.90
N ASP A 86 0.26 -3.06 -33.22
CA ASP A 86 -0.87 -3.72 -33.90
C ASP A 86 -1.81 -2.75 -34.62
N VAL A 87 -1.88 -1.48 -34.19
CA VAL A 87 -2.74 -0.47 -34.85
C VAL A 87 -2.17 0.00 -36.20
N GLY A 88 -0.91 -0.30 -36.53
CA GLY A 88 -0.26 0.14 -37.78
C GLY A 88 -0.56 -0.70 -39.03
N GLY A 89 -1.36 -1.77 -38.94
CA GLY A 89 -1.44 -2.80 -40.00
C GLY A 89 -2.78 -2.95 -40.74
N LEU A 90 -3.84 -2.22 -40.39
CA LEU A 90 -5.17 -2.50 -40.96
C LEU A 90 -5.93 -1.25 -41.44
N ILE A 91 -5.58 -0.75 -42.62
CA ILE A 91 -6.55 -0.16 -43.54
C ILE A 91 -6.06 -0.33 -44.98
N ASP A 92 -6.61 -1.35 -45.66
CA ASP A 92 -6.66 -1.39 -47.12
C ASP A 92 -8.09 -1.78 -47.50
N GLY A 93 -8.79 -0.91 -48.22
CA GLY A 93 -10.22 -1.09 -48.52
C GLY A 93 -10.91 0.17 -49.03
N ASN A 94 -10.65 0.51 -50.30
CA ASN A 94 -11.33 1.56 -51.06
C ASN A 94 -12.81 1.19 -51.28
N GLY A 95 -13.75 1.98 -50.76
CA GLY A 95 -15.12 1.53 -50.51
C GLY A 95 -16.25 2.49 -50.89
N THR A 96 -16.09 3.34 -51.92
CA THR A 96 -17.21 4.12 -52.48
C THR A 96 -17.01 4.44 -53.96
N GLU A 97 -17.50 3.57 -54.86
CA GLU A 97 -18.35 3.93 -56.01
C GLU A 97 -18.73 2.69 -56.86
N PRO A 98 -20.01 2.49 -57.17
CA PRO A 98 -20.40 1.89 -58.45
C PRO A 98 -21.65 2.56 -59.07
N PRO A 99 -22.02 2.21 -60.31
CA PRO A 99 -21.41 2.58 -61.59
C PRO A 99 -22.28 3.61 -62.37
N ASP A 100 -21.68 4.34 -63.31
CA ASP A 100 -22.39 5.22 -64.26
C ASP A 100 -23.48 4.47 -65.05
N GLU A 101 -24.66 5.09 -65.18
CA GLU A 101 -25.81 4.62 -65.97
C GLU A 101 -25.55 4.69 -67.50
N PRO A 102 -26.29 3.90 -68.32
CA PRO A 102 -25.93 3.66 -69.72
C PRO A 102 -26.35 4.81 -70.64
N LEU A 103 -25.45 5.21 -71.55
CA LEU A 103 -25.76 6.05 -72.71
C LEU A 103 -26.45 5.21 -73.80
N ARG A 104 -27.60 5.68 -74.27
CA ARG A 104 -28.21 5.32 -75.56
C ARG A 104 -27.77 6.29 -76.64
#